data_AF-A0A350QTC2-F1
#
_entry.id   AF-A0A350QTC2-F1
#
_cell.length_a   1.000
_cell.length_b   1.000
_cell.length_c   1.000
_cell.angle_alpha   90.00
_cell.angle_beta   90.00
_cell.angle_gamma   90.00
#
_symmetry.space_group_name_H-M   'P 1'
#
loop_
_entity.id
_entity.type
_entity.pdbx_description
1 polymer ?
#
loop_
_entity_poly.entity_id
_entity_poly.type
_entity_poly.pdbx_seq_one_letter_code
_entity_poly.pdbx_strand_id
1 'polypeptide(L)'
;MSFHPESIWMLLLLLLIPFGLVFTYRGRNRSPLMFSSTEVARRSGRSLRTRLRWLPVTIRTLVLCLIVVSLARPVKANEQTRITVEGVAMQMLVDRSSSMLAQDFEIGGTRSNRLEAVKRVGAEFIAGGDELPGRPNDLIGLVTF
;
A
#
# COMPACT_ATOMS: atom_id res chain seq x y z
N MET A 1 4.50 -1.73 -7.31
CA MET A 1 4.12 -0.33 -7.63
C MET A 1 2.65 -0.38 -7.94
N SER A 2 1.83 -0.04 -6.95
CA SER A 2 0.38 -0.02 -7.09
C SER A 2 -0.05 1.37 -7.59
N PHE A 3 -1.08 1.45 -8.40
CA PHE A 3 -1.69 2.73 -8.78
C PHE A 3 -2.89 2.99 -7.87
N HIS A 4 -3.20 4.27 -7.61
CA HIS A 4 -4.36 4.61 -6.81
C HIS A 4 -5.65 4.15 -7.52
N PRO A 5 -6.62 3.52 -6.83
CA PRO A 5 -7.82 2.94 -7.46
C PRO A 5 -8.60 3.94 -8.32
N GLU A 6 -8.75 5.17 -7.84
CA GLU A 6 -9.46 6.26 -8.53
C GLU A 6 -8.74 6.77 -9.79
N SER A 7 -7.41 6.68 -9.86
CA SER A 7 -6.61 7.28 -10.94
C SER A 7 -6.09 6.26 -11.96
N ILE A 8 -6.32 4.97 -11.76
CA ILE A 8 -5.80 3.91 -12.65
C ILE A 8 -6.36 4.01 -14.07
N TRP A 9 -7.60 4.48 -14.21
CA TRP A 9 -8.28 4.69 -15.49
C TRP A 9 -7.56 5.69 -16.40
N MET A 10 -6.72 6.56 -15.83
CA MET A 10 -5.97 7.55 -16.58
C MET A 10 -4.89 6.92 -17.48
N LEU A 11 -4.51 5.65 -17.23
CA LEU A 11 -3.66 4.88 -18.13
C LEU A 11 -4.32 4.61 -19.50
N LEU A 12 -5.66 4.65 -19.59
CA LEU A 12 -6.36 4.56 -20.89
C LEU A 12 -5.98 5.71 -21.83
N LEU A 13 -5.53 6.85 -21.30
CA LEU A 13 -5.05 7.97 -22.10
C LEU A 13 -3.81 7.59 -22.94
N LEU A 14 -3.06 6.58 -22.53
CA LEU A 14 -1.94 6.03 -23.30
C LEU A 14 -2.40 5.48 -24.67
N LEU A 15 -3.64 5.00 -24.78
CA LEU A 15 -4.22 4.50 -26.02
C LEU A 15 -4.43 5.61 -27.07
N LEU A 16 -4.53 6.87 -26.66
CA LEU A 16 -4.67 8.00 -27.58
C LEU A 16 -3.34 8.40 -28.24
N ILE A 17 -2.20 8.02 -27.66
CA ILE A 17 -0.86 8.31 -28.19
C ILE A 17 -0.62 7.69 -29.58
N PRO A 18 -0.86 6.39 -29.82
CA PRO A 18 -0.70 5.82 -31.16
C PRO A 18 -1.66 6.45 -32.18
N PHE A 19 -2.87 6.84 -31.76
CA PHE A 19 -3.81 7.55 -32.64
C PHE A 19 -3.26 8.91 -33.08
N GLY A 20 -2.75 9.72 -32.14
CA GLY A 20 -2.09 10.99 -32.44
C GLY A 20 -0.85 10.84 -33.33
N LEU A 21 -0.06 9.78 -33.13
CA LEU A 21 1.06 9.45 -34.02
C LEU A 21 0.57 9.13 -35.43
N VAL A 22 -0.42 8.24 -35.59
CA VAL A 22 -0.97 7.90 -36.91
C VAL A 22 -1.48 9.14 -37.64
N PHE A 23 -2.19 10.05 -36.96
CA PHE A 23 -2.67 11.30 -37.56
C PHE A 23 -1.52 12.23 -38.00
N THR A 24 -0.50 12.39 -37.17
CA THR A 24 0.66 13.25 -37.50
C THR A 24 1.55 12.67 -38.60
N TYR A 25 1.70 11.35 -38.67
CA TYR A 25 2.42 10.67 -39.75
C TYR A 25 1.63 10.68 -41.06
N ARG A 26 0.31 10.55 -41.03
CA ARG A 26 -0.54 10.67 -42.23
C ARG A 26 -0.55 12.08 -42.81
N GLY A 27 -0.53 13.12 -41.97
CA GLY A 27 -0.41 14.51 -42.40
C GLY A 27 0.96 14.83 -43.03
N ARG A 28 2.04 14.22 -42.53
CA ARG A 28 3.42 14.42 -43.07
C ARG A 28 3.67 13.79 -44.43
N ASN A 29 2.83 12.85 -44.88
CA ASN A 29 2.93 12.25 -46.20
C ASN A 29 2.23 13.05 -47.31
N ARG A 30 1.55 14.15 -46.97
CA ARG A 30 1.06 15.09 -47.98
C ARG A 30 2.18 16.07 -48.32
N SER A 31 2.99 15.72 -49.32
CA SER A 31 3.92 16.67 -49.92
C SER A 31 3.10 17.75 -50.64
N PRO A 32 3.16 19.03 -50.25
CA PRO A 32 2.47 20.10 -50.96
C PRO A 32 3.06 20.35 -52.36
N LEU A 33 4.25 19.78 -52.63
CA LEU A 33 4.98 19.90 -53.88
C LEU A 33 5.10 18.51 -54.52
N MET A 34 4.52 18.33 -55.71
CA MET A 34 4.79 17.19 -56.57
C MET A 34 6.10 17.46 -57.31
N PHE A 35 7.08 16.56 -57.16
CA PHE A 35 8.33 16.58 -57.91
C PHE A 35 8.35 15.40 -58.88
N SER A 36 8.68 15.66 -60.15
CA SER A 36 8.68 14.64 -61.21
C SER A 36 9.86 13.65 -61.13
N SER A 37 10.90 13.94 -60.33
CA SER A 37 12.02 13.03 -60.11
C SER A 37 12.66 13.25 -58.74
N THR A 38 12.87 12.16 -57.99
CA THR A 38 13.56 12.18 -56.68
C THR A 38 15.05 11.86 -56.79
N GLU A 39 15.57 11.65 -57.99
CA GLU A 39 16.92 11.10 -58.20
C GLU A 39 18.03 12.08 -57.80
N VAL A 40 17.81 13.39 -58.02
CA VAL A 40 18.72 14.45 -57.61
C VAL A 40 18.79 14.56 -56.09
N ALA A 41 17.63 14.50 -55.41
CA ALA A 41 17.55 14.56 -53.94
C ALA A 41 18.17 13.33 -53.27
N ARG A 42 18.07 12.16 -53.91
CA ARG A 42 18.67 10.91 -53.42
C ARG A 42 20.21 10.92 -53.47
N ARG A 43 20.79 11.65 -54.43
CA ARG A 43 22.25 11.81 -54.59
C ARG A 43 22.88 12.80 -53.59
N SER A 44 22.09 13.67 -52.98
CA SER A 44 22.58 14.72 -52.05
C SER A 44 22.98 14.22 -50.64
N GLY A 45 22.92 12.91 -50.38
CA GLY A 45 23.26 12.33 -49.08
C GLY A 45 22.25 12.67 -47.97
N ARG A 46 22.35 11.99 -46.82
CA ARG A 46 21.48 12.25 -45.66
C ARG A 46 22.20 13.16 -44.66
N SER A 47 21.72 14.40 -44.52
CA SER A 47 22.20 15.31 -43.47
C SER A 47 21.86 14.80 -42.06
N LEU A 48 22.62 15.22 -41.05
CA LEU A 48 22.33 14.90 -39.64
C LEU A 48 20.89 15.27 -39.23
N ARG A 49 20.38 16.41 -39.74
CA ARG A 49 18.97 16.82 -39.54
C ARG A 49 17.98 15.80 -40.08
N THR A 50 18.27 15.19 -41.23
CA THR A 50 17.43 14.13 -41.82
C THR A 50 17.51 12.85 -40.99
N ARG A 51 18.71 12.50 -40.51
CA ARG A 51 18.94 11.31 -39.67
C ARG A 51 18.29 11.42 -38.29
N LEU A 52 18.19 12.62 -37.73
CA LEU A 52 17.60 12.90 -36.41
C LEU A 52 16.15 13.35 -36.47
N ARG A 53 15.49 13.29 -37.64
CA ARG A 53 14.11 13.77 -37.82
C ARG A 53 13.07 13.03 -36.97
N TRP A 54 13.39 11.81 -36.50
CA TRP A 54 12.57 11.00 -35.61
C TRP A 54 12.73 11.38 -34.13
N LEU A 55 13.85 12.02 -33.76
CA LEU A 55 14.21 12.29 -32.37
C LEU A 55 13.19 13.22 -31.67
N PRO A 56 12.77 14.36 -32.24
CA PRO A 56 11.79 15.23 -31.59
C PRO A 56 10.42 14.57 -31.38
N VAL A 57 10.00 13.71 -32.31
CA VAL A 57 8.73 12.96 -32.19
C VAL A 57 8.83 11.94 -31.06
N THR A 58 9.95 11.25 -30.97
CA THR A 58 10.20 10.22 -29.94
C THR A 58 10.25 10.85 -28.55
N ILE A 59 10.99 11.95 -28.38
CA ILE A 59 11.06 12.67 -27.11
C ILE A 59 9.69 13.19 -26.68
N ARG A 60 8.91 13.80 -27.58
CA ARG A 60 7.54 14.27 -27.26
C ARG A 60 6.64 13.12 -26.83
N THR A 61 6.73 11.98 -27.52
CA THR A 61 5.94 10.79 -27.20
C THR A 61 6.31 10.26 -25.81
N LEU A 62 7.61 10.16 -25.52
CA LEU A 62 8.09 9.71 -24.22
C LEU A 62 7.63 10.63 -23.09
N VAL A 63 7.72 11.96 -23.28
CA VAL A 63 7.25 12.95 -22.32
C VAL A 63 5.74 12.80 -22.06
N LEU A 64 4.94 12.62 -23.11
CA LEU A 64 3.50 12.36 -22.95
C LEU A 64 3.25 11.09 -22.15
N CYS A 65 3.93 9.98 -22.46
CA CYS A 65 3.81 8.74 -21.69
C CYS A 65 4.15 8.96 -20.21
N LEU A 66 5.23 9.68 -19.91
CA LEU A 66 5.62 9.99 -18.54
C LEU A 66 4.58 10.84 -17.82
N ILE A 67 4.01 11.84 -18.49
CA ILE A 67 2.91 12.66 -17.93
C ILE A 67 1.70 11.78 -17.60
N VAL A 68 1.30 10.87 -18.50
CA VAL A 68 0.18 9.94 -18.24
C VAL A 68 0.48 9.05 -17.04
N VAL A 69 1.70 8.51 -16.95
CA VAL A 69 2.11 7.67 -15.82
C VAL A 69 2.13 8.47 -14.52
N SER A 70 2.65 9.70 -14.52
CA SER A 70 2.64 10.59 -13.35
C SER A 70 1.21 10.94 -12.91
N LEU A 71 0.32 11.19 -13.86
CA LEU A 71 -1.09 11.43 -13.61
C LEU A 71 -1.75 10.22 -12.94
N ALA A 72 -1.43 8.99 -13.36
CA ALA A 72 -1.94 7.77 -12.75
C ALA A 72 -1.53 7.59 -11.28
N ARG A 73 -0.69 8.50 -10.73
CA ARG A 73 -0.23 8.54 -9.33
C ARG A 73 0.34 7.19 -8.89
N PRO A 74 1.54 6.83 -9.34
CA PRO A 74 2.16 5.59 -8.92
C PRO A 74 2.48 5.65 -7.42
N VAL A 75 1.93 4.71 -6.67
CA VAL A 75 2.16 4.56 -5.25
C VAL A 75 3.20 3.46 -5.03
N LYS A 76 4.24 3.78 -4.27
CA LYS A 76 5.14 2.77 -3.72
C LYS A 76 4.51 2.27 -2.43
N ALA A 77 3.87 1.11 -2.49
CA ALA A 77 3.39 0.41 -1.31
C ALA A 77 4.58 0.11 -0.40
N ASN A 78 4.75 0.92 0.64
CA ASN A 78 5.63 0.62 1.76
C ASN A 78 4.71 0.06 2.84
N GLU A 79 4.26 -1.18 2.66
CA GLU A 79 3.43 -1.88 3.65
C GLU A 79 4.30 -2.27 4.84
N GLN A 80 4.65 -1.29 5.65
CA GLN A 80 4.61 -1.50 7.08
C GLN A 80 3.30 -0.86 7.53
N THR A 81 2.21 -1.61 7.38
CA THR A 81 0.97 -1.28 8.07
C THR A 81 1.28 -1.38 9.55
N ARG A 82 1.75 -0.27 10.14
CA ARG A 82 1.82 -0.12 11.59
C ARG A 82 0.37 -0.05 12.04
N ILE A 83 -0.17 -1.20 12.40
CA ILE A 83 -1.43 -1.28 13.10
C ILE A 83 -1.13 -0.65 14.46
N THR A 84 -1.43 0.65 14.60
CA THR A 84 -1.36 1.31 15.90
C THR A 84 -2.55 0.80 16.69
N VAL A 85 -2.28 -0.17 17.55
CA VAL A 85 -3.28 -0.69 18.46
C VAL A 85 -3.18 0.10 19.76
N GLU A 86 -4.28 0.72 20.17
CA GLU A 86 -4.37 1.32 21.50
C GLU A 86 -4.45 0.22 22.55
N GLY A 87 -3.48 0.22 23.48
CA GLY A 87 -3.41 -0.70 24.60
C GLY A 87 -2.91 0.04 25.84
N VAL A 88 -3.29 -0.46 27.01
CA VAL A 88 -2.86 0.08 28.30
C VAL A 88 -1.79 -0.84 28.90
N ALA A 89 -0.76 -0.25 29.53
CA ALA A 89 0.20 -1.00 30.32
C ALA A 89 -0.28 -1.08 31.78
N MET A 90 -0.41 -2.30 32.31
CA MET A 90 -0.91 -2.58 33.66
C MET A 90 0.04 -3.52 34.42
N GLN A 91 0.14 -3.34 35.73
CA GLN A 91 0.93 -4.19 36.61
C GLN A 91 0.00 -4.84 37.65
N MET A 92 -0.08 -6.17 37.63
CA MET A 92 -0.82 -6.95 38.61
C MET A 92 0.13 -7.33 39.76
N LEU A 93 -0.31 -7.07 40.99
CA LEU A 93 0.40 -7.42 42.22
C LEU A 93 -0.44 -8.43 42.99
N VAL A 94 0.05 -9.66 43.14
CA VAL A 94 -0.69 -10.76 43.78
C VAL A 94 0.03 -11.24 45.03
N ASP A 95 -0.66 -11.19 46.16
CA ASP A 95 -0.19 -11.75 47.42
C ASP A 95 -0.21 -13.29 47.39
N ARG A 96 0.81 -13.92 47.97
CA ARG A 96 0.96 -15.37 48.20
C ARG A 96 1.05 -15.72 49.70
N SER A 97 0.72 -14.78 50.57
CA SER A 97 0.65 -15.00 52.01
C SER A 97 -0.29 -16.15 52.36
N SER A 98 -0.11 -16.73 53.54
CA SER A 98 -0.96 -17.82 54.04
C SER A 98 -2.45 -17.44 54.09
N SER A 99 -2.77 -16.15 54.21
CA SER A 99 -4.16 -15.66 54.16
C SER A 99 -4.85 -15.94 52.82
N MET A 100 -4.07 -16.08 51.74
CA MET A 100 -4.59 -16.37 50.40
C MET A 100 -5.02 -17.83 50.22
N LEU A 101 -4.71 -18.70 51.20
CA LEU A 101 -5.20 -20.07 51.27
C LEU A 101 -6.58 -20.20 51.94
N ALA A 102 -7.14 -19.09 52.45
CA ALA A 102 -8.48 -19.10 53.04
C ALA A 102 -9.53 -19.53 52.02
N GLN A 103 -10.42 -20.46 52.40
CA GLN A 103 -11.49 -21.04 51.57
C GLN A 103 -12.83 -20.32 51.76
N ASP A 104 -12.81 -19.00 51.62
CA ASP A 104 -13.95 -18.12 51.79
C ASP A 104 -14.67 -17.76 50.49
N PHE A 105 -14.15 -18.23 49.34
CA PHE A 105 -14.82 -18.10 48.04
C PHE A 105 -15.51 -19.40 47.63
N GLU A 106 -16.55 -19.26 46.82
CA GLU A 106 -17.25 -20.38 46.19
C GLU A 106 -17.18 -20.23 44.67
N ILE A 107 -16.68 -21.27 43.99
CA ILE A 107 -16.49 -21.30 42.54
C ILE A 107 -17.12 -22.58 42.03
N GLY A 108 -18.14 -22.45 41.17
CA GLY A 108 -18.83 -23.60 40.57
C GLY A 108 -19.49 -24.54 41.60
N GLY A 109 -19.95 -24.01 42.73
CA GLY A 109 -20.57 -24.78 43.82
C GLY A 109 -19.58 -25.48 44.76
N THR A 110 -18.28 -25.20 44.62
CA THR A 110 -17.23 -25.76 45.50
C THR A 110 -16.49 -24.64 46.22
N ARG A 111 -16.13 -24.86 47.49
CA ARG A 111 -15.28 -23.91 48.22
C ARG A 111 -13.88 -23.89 47.62
N SER A 112 -13.44 -22.68 47.29
CA SER A 112 -12.14 -22.42 46.68
C SER A 112 -11.37 -21.43 47.53
N ASN A 113 -10.03 -21.52 47.48
CA ASN A 113 -9.20 -20.53 48.14
C ASN A 113 -9.11 -19.22 47.34
N ARG A 114 -8.73 -18.13 48.03
CA ARG A 114 -8.57 -16.79 47.41
C ARG A 114 -7.59 -16.78 46.25
N LEU A 115 -6.48 -17.51 46.37
CA LEU A 115 -5.46 -17.56 45.33
C LEU A 115 -6.01 -18.18 44.03
N GLU A 116 -6.77 -19.26 44.13
CA GLU A 116 -7.43 -19.89 42.98
C GLU A 116 -8.52 -18.98 42.39
N ALA A 117 -9.25 -18.24 43.23
CA ALA A 117 -10.20 -17.24 42.75
C ALA A 117 -9.51 -16.13 41.93
N VAL A 118 -8.39 -15.59 42.43
CA VAL A 118 -7.61 -14.56 41.72
C VAL A 118 -7.05 -15.09 40.41
N LYS A 119 -6.53 -16.33 40.37
CA LYS A 119 -6.06 -16.95 39.12
C LYS A 119 -7.17 -17.04 38.09
N ARG A 120 -8.37 -17.48 38.49
CA ARG A 120 -9.51 -17.61 37.59
C ARG A 120 -9.94 -16.26 37.01
N VAL A 121 -10.18 -15.29 37.88
CA VAL A 121 -10.63 -13.95 37.47
C VAL A 121 -9.54 -13.24 36.66
N GLY A 122 -8.26 -13.39 37.04
CA GLY A 122 -7.13 -12.84 36.30
C GLY A 122 -7.01 -13.43 34.90
N ALA A 123 -7.19 -14.75 34.74
CA ALA A 123 -7.19 -15.39 33.44
C ALA A 123 -8.34 -14.88 32.56
N GLU A 124 -9.55 -14.75 33.14
CA GLU A 124 -10.72 -14.23 32.44
C GLU A 124 -10.57 -12.75 32.04
N PHE A 125 -9.94 -11.95 32.89
CA PHE A 125 -9.64 -10.55 32.61
C PHE A 125 -8.65 -10.37 31.45
N ILE A 126 -7.66 -11.26 31.34
CA ILE A 126 -6.61 -11.19 30.30
C ILE A 126 -7.11 -11.80 28.99
N ALA A 127 -7.57 -13.07 29.04
CA ALA A 127 -7.93 -13.84 27.86
C ALA A 127 -9.36 -13.56 27.37
N GLY A 128 -10.22 -13.04 28.24
CA GLY A 128 -11.66 -12.97 28.03
C GLY A 128 -12.37 -14.22 28.54
N GLY A 129 -13.66 -14.09 28.84
CA GLY A 129 -14.54 -15.18 29.20
C GLY A 129 -16.01 -14.80 29.05
N ASP A 130 -16.87 -15.44 29.82
CA ASP A 130 -18.32 -15.25 29.70
C ASP A 130 -18.75 -13.85 30.16
N GLU A 131 -18.04 -13.27 31.13
CA GLU A 131 -18.38 -11.96 31.71
C GLU A 131 -17.44 -10.83 31.28
N LEU A 132 -16.22 -11.15 30.82
CA LEU A 132 -15.18 -10.17 30.50
C LEU A 132 -14.75 -10.22 29.02
N PRO A 133 -14.61 -9.06 28.34
CA PRO A 133 -14.31 -9.01 26.90
C PRO A 133 -12.87 -9.41 26.51
N GLY A 134 -11.98 -9.63 27.49
CA GLY A 134 -10.57 -9.92 27.25
C GLY A 134 -9.76 -8.70 26.79
N ARG A 135 -8.43 -8.80 26.93
CA ARG A 135 -7.50 -7.68 26.72
C ARG A 135 -6.29 -8.10 25.87
N PRO A 136 -6.51 -8.48 24.59
CA PRO A 136 -5.47 -9.05 23.74
C PRO A 136 -4.34 -8.07 23.37
N ASN A 137 -4.58 -6.77 23.56
CA ASN A 137 -3.68 -5.71 23.11
C ASN A 137 -3.01 -4.95 24.27
N ASP A 138 -3.40 -5.26 25.52
CA ASP A 138 -2.83 -4.62 26.71
C ASP A 138 -1.52 -5.31 27.12
N LEU A 139 -0.59 -4.53 27.68
CA LEU A 139 0.66 -5.06 28.24
C LEU A 139 0.45 -5.30 29.74
N ILE A 140 0.56 -6.56 30.17
CA ILE A 140 0.24 -6.94 31.56
C ILE A 140 1.46 -7.58 32.21
N GLY A 141 2.00 -6.91 33.23
CA GLY A 141 3.04 -7.45 34.11
C GLY A 141 2.42 -8.14 35.34
N LEU A 142 3.07 -9.18 35.85
CA LEU A 142 2.68 -9.86 37.09
C LEU A 142 3.85 -9.86 38.08
N VAL A 143 3.58 -9.40 39.30
CA VAL A 143 4.49 -9.52 40.44
C VAL A 143 3.75 -10.24 41.55
N THR A 144 4.41 -11.23 42.15
CA THR A 144 3.87 -11.96 43.30
C THR A 144 4.77 -11.73 44.50
N PHE A 145 4.18 -11.58 45.69
CA PHE A 145 4.90 -11.36 46.94
C PHE A 145 4.38 -12.27 48.05
#